data_AF-A0A3D4Q8H9-F1
#
_entry.id   AF-A0A3D4Q8H9-F1
#
_cell.length_a   1.000
_cell.length_b   1.000
_cell.length_c   1.000
_cell.angle_alpha   90.00
_cell.angle_beta   90.00
_cell.angle_gamma   90.00
#
_symmetry.space_group_name_H-M   'P 1'
#
loop_
_entity.id
_entity.type
_entity.pdbx_description
1 polymer ?
#
loop_
_entity_poly.entity_id
_entity_poly.type
_entity_poly.pdbx_seq_one_letter_code
_entity_poly.pdbx_strand_id
1 'polypeptide(L)'
;VRLLKELIGDSDAVLPVTLYLPNGDRAALTFPSYADNYQEDTMARAIHEHIEGAGYATRQLVSRTEIDMQGYDRQFPRFTYDEPASAVNAAFGRLRMPWRLEAAYRTQYEQYLREESPTILPRLLRAEREARFGPEGELRWIPQNPTRSDERIRFMMDHQLILEEAIQPALDVCTELQDVEHAALLMNYHRTHFAPTVSAGPELFEL
;
A
#
# COMPACT_ATOMS: atom_id res chain seq x y z
N VAL A 1 18.54 -15.12 6.04
CA VAL A 1 17.13 -15.45 6.33
C VAL A 1 16.90 -15.81 7.79
N ARG A 2 17.73 -16.62 8.45
CA ARG A 2 17.63 -16.91 9.90
C ARG A 2 17.39 -15.68 10.79
N LEU A 3 18.23 -14.64 10.67
CA LEU A 3 18.08 -13.39 11.43
C LEU A 3 16.73 -12.69 11.16
N LEU A 4 16.21 -12.78 9.93
CA LEU A 4 14.91 -12.22 9.59
C LEU A 4 13.80 -12.95 10.36
N LYS A 5 13.82 -14.29 10.41
CA LYS A 5 12.82 -15.07 11.14
C LYS A 5 12.80 -14.72 12.64
N GLU A 6 13.97 -14.56 13.24
CA GLU A 6 14.10 -14.14 14.64
C GLU A 6 13.52 -12.72 14.81
N LEU A 7 13.97 -11.75 13.98
CA LEU A 7 13.53 -10.35 14.07
C LEU A 7 12.03 -10.15 13.88
N ILE A 8 11.40 -10.81 12.90
CA ILE A 8 9.95 -10.68 12.70
C ILE A 8 9.16 -11.43 13.77
N GLY A 9 9.74 -12.47 14.39
CA GLY A 9 9.08 -13.26 15.44
C GLY A 9 9.03 -12.53 16.78
N ASP A 10 9.98 -11.63 17.02
CA ASP A 10 10.10 -10.88 18.29
C ASP A 10 9.15 -9.67 18.39
N SER A 11 8.34 -9.41 17.36
CA SER A 11 7.39 -8.30 17.35
C SER A 11 6.07 -8.67 16.69
N ASP A 12 4.99 -8.34 17.36
CA ASP A 12 3.59 -8.42 16.94
C ASP A 12 3.10 -7.16 16.22
N ALA A 13 3.89 -6.07 16.25
CA ALA A 13 3.60 -4.82 15.56
C ALA A 13 3.79 -4.90 14.04
N VAL A 14 3.32 -3.87 13.32
CA VAL A 14 3.55 -3.73 11.89
C VAL A 14 5.05 -3.53 11.62
N LEU A 15 5.60 -4.35 10.72
CA LEU A 15 7.02 -4.35 10.42
C LEU A 15 7.28 -4.28 8.90
N PRO A 16 7.62 -3.09 8.35
CA PRO A 16 8.12 -2.98 6.99
C PRO A 16 9.59 -3.38 6.92
N VAL A 17 9.93 -4.27 5.98
CA VAL A 17 11.29 -4.81 5.81
C VAL A 17 11.73 -4.63 4.36
N THR A 18 12.97 -4.19 4.17
CA THR A 18 13.65 -4.22 2.86
C THR A 18 14.82 -5.19 2.93
N LEU A 19 14.83 -6.16 2.05
CA LEU A 19 15.87 -7.17 1.89
C LEU A 19 16.81 -6.76 0.76
N TYR A 20 18.10 -6.81 1.05
CA TYR A 20 19.17 -6.64 0.06
C TYR A 20 19.75 -8.01 -0.25
N LEU A 21 19.57 -8.46 -1.48
CA LEU A 21 19.96 -9.80 -1.89
C LEU A 21 21.40 -9.80 -2.45
N PRO A 22 22.15 -10.92 -2.32
CA PRO A 22 23.54 -10.98 -2.78
C PRO A 22 23.73 -10.70 -4.27
N ASN A 23 22.70 -10.95 -5.09
CA ASN A 23 22.71 -10.69 -6.52
C ASN A 23 22.40 -9.21 -6.88
N GLY A 24 22.25 -8.33 -5.89
CA GLY A 24 21.93 -6.92 -6.09
C GLY A 24 20.43 -6.61 -6.14
N ASP A 25 19.58 -7.65 -6.23
CA ASP A 25 18.13 -7.46 -6.17
C ASP A 25 17.68 -6.99 -4.79
N ARG A 26 16.47 -6.41 -4.77
CA ARG A 26 15.81 -5.97 -3.54
C ARG A 26 14.40 -6.52 -3.46
N ALA A 27 13.97 -6.82 -2.25
CA ALA A 27 12.58 -7.18 -1.97
C ALA A 27 12.08 -6.32 -0.80
N ALA A 28 10.89 -5.74 -0.93
CA ALA A 28 10.23 -5.04 0.16
C ALA A 28 8.96 -5.79 0.57
N LEU A 29 8.88 -6.12 1.87
CA LEU A 29 7.78 -6.84 2.49
C LEU A 29 7.23 -6.00 3.65
N THR A 30 5.96 -6.17 3.97
CA THR A 30 5.33 -5.59 5.16
C THR A 30 4.66 -6.72 5.92
N PHE A 31 5.09 -6.94 7.16
CA PHE A 31 4.44 -7.88 8.05
C PHE A 31 3.38 -7.10 8.84
N PRO A 32 2.08 -7.39 8.66
CA PRO A 32 1.02 -6.71 9.42
C PRO A 32 1.14 -7.00 10.91
N SER A 33 0.40 -6.27 11.72
CA SER A 33 0.25 -6.58 13.13
C SER A 33 -0.59 -7.84 13.36
N TYR A 34 -0.47 -8.42 14.55
CA TYR A 34 -1.39 -9.46 15.03
C TYR A 34 -1.55 -9.34 16.55
N ALA A 35 -2.67 -9.84 17.07
CA ALA A 35 -2.92 -9.91 18.51
C ALA A 35 -3.19 -11.37 18.90
N ASP A 36 -2.63 -11.79 20.04
CA ASP A 36 -2.89 -13.09 20.65
C ASP A 36 -3.91 -12.90 21.76
N ASN A 37 -5.17 -13.27 21.49
CA ASN A 37 -6.29 -13.11 22.40
C ASN A 37 -6.67 -14.48 22.99
N TYR A 38 -7.07 -14.47 24.26
CA TYR A 38 -7.54 -15.67 24.96
C TYR A 38 -8.99 -15.47 25.37
N GLN A 39 -9.88 -16.35 24.90
CA GLN A 39 -11.28 -16.36 25.31
C GLN A 39 -11.51 -17.52 26.28
N GLU A 40 -11.86 -17.20 27.53
CA GLU A 40 -12.27 -18.21 28.51
C GLU A 40 -13.75 -18.54 28.31
N ASP A 41 -14.04 -19.79 27.93
CA ASP A 41 -15.37 -20.36 28.01
C ASP A 41 -15.57 -20.93 29.42
N THR A 42 -16.15 -20.11 30.29
CA THR A 42 -16.39 -20.44 31.70
C THR A 42 -17.30 -21.66 31.86
N MET A 43 -18.25 -21.88 30.93
CA MET A 43 -19.18 -23.00 31.00
C MET A 43 -18.49 -24.31 30.61
N ALA A 44 -17.63 -24.26 29.60
CA ALA A 44 -16.81 -25.40 29.18
C ALA A 44 -15.56 -25.62 30.06
N ARG A 45 -15.22 -24.66 30.93
CA ARG A 45 -13.92 -24.60 31.65
C ARG A 45 -12.74 -24.73 30.69
N ALA A 46 -12.86 -24.07 29.53
CA ALA A 46 -11.88 -24.12 28.46
C ALA A 46 -11.36 -22.72 28.15
N ILE A 47 -10.10 -22.65 27.72
CA ILE A 47 -9.49 -21.42 27.20
C ILE A 47 -9.24 -21.65 25.71
N HIS A 48 -9.75 -20.75 24.88
CA HIS A 48 -9.59 -20.77 23.44
C HIS A 48 -8.61 -19.67 23.02
N GLU A 49 -7.51 -20.06 22.37
CA GLU A 49 -6.59 -19.12 21.73
C GLU A 49 -7.21 -18.61 20.42
N HIS A 50 -7.19 -17.30 20.23
CA HIS A 50 -7.65 -16.64 19.02
C HIS A 50 -6.62 -15.61 18.56
N ILE A 51 -6.05 -15.84 17.38
CA ILE A 51 -5.10 -14.90 16.78
C ILE A 51 -5.86 -14.01 15.80
N GLU A 52 -5.87 -12.71 16.09
CA GLU A 52 -6.45 -11.68 15.23
C GLU A 52 -5.40 -11.04 14.32
N GLY A 53 -5.83 -10.60 13.14
CA GLY A 53 -4.98 -9.94 12.15
C GLY A 53 -4.17 -10.88 11.25
N ALA A 54 -3.60 -10.30 10.20
CA ALA A 54 -2.86 -11.02 9.16
C ALA A 54 -1.38 -11.28 9.52
N GLY A 55 -0.88 -10.67 10.61
CA GLY A 55 0.54 -10.65 10.95
C GLY A 55 1.13 -12.02 11.27
N TYR A 56 0.40 -12.86 12.00
CA TYR A 56 0.89 -14.19 12.41
C TYR A 56 1.12 -15.09 11.19
N ALA A 57 0.08 -15.26 10.35
CA ALA A 57 0.16 -16.10 9.16
C ALA A 57 1.28 -15.64 8.20
N THR A 58 1.43 -14.33 8.04
CA THR A 58 2.48 -13.75 7.18
C THR A 58 3.89 -14.08 7.70
N ARG A 59 4.12 -14.03 9.01
CA ARG A 59 5.42 -14.38 9.62
C ARG A 59 5.77 -15.85 9.49
N GLN A 60 4.79 -16.73 9.34
CA GLN A 60 5.00 -18.17 9.13
C GLN A 60 5.53 -18.51 7.73
N LEU A 61 5.46 -17.58 6.79
CA LEU A 61 6.02 -17.71 5.44
C LEU A 61 7.54 -17.49 5.39
N VAL A 62 8.13 -17.03 6.48
CA VAL A 62 9.58 -16.92 6.63
C VAL A 62 10.06 -18.11 7.44
N SER A 63 10.92 -18.93 6.84
CA SER A 63 11.58 -20.04 7.51
C SER A 63 13.00 -19.65 7.91
N ARG A 64 13.78 -20.59 8.46
CA ARG A 64 15.20 -20.34 8.76
C ARG A 64 16.05 -20.25 7.50
N THR A 65 15.58 -20.81 6.39
CA THR A 65 16.34 -21.00 5.15
C THR A 65 15.82 -20.15 4.00
N GLU A 66 14.53 -19.88 3.93
CA GLU A 66 13.90 -19.19 2.80
C GLU A 66 12.67 -18.36 3.19
N ILE A 67 12.16 -17.60 2.21
CA ILE A 67 10.93 -16.83 2.30
C ILE A 67 10.02 -17.32 1.18
N ASP A 68 8.82 -17.78 1.53
CA ASP A 68 7.79 -18.12 0.56
C ASP A 68 7.13 -16.85 0.00
N MET A 69 7.72 -16.33 -1.07
CA MET A 69 7.25 -15.09 -1.73
C MET A 69 5.88 -15.26 -2.38
N GLN A 70 5.61 -16.42 -2.99
CA GLN A 70 4.30 -16.69 -3.60
C GLN A 70 3.22 -16.83 -2.53
N GLY A 71 3.53 -17.52 -1.43
CA GLY A 71 2.67 -17.60 -0.26
C GLY A 71 2.39 -16.21 0.33
N TYR A 72 3.39 -15.33 0.37
CA TYR A 72 3.22 -13.95 0.83
C TYR A 72 2.28 -13.17 -0.09
N ASP A 73 2.52 -13.22 -1.40
CA ASP A 73 1.71 -12.51 -2.37
C ASP A 73 0.25 -13.03 -2.36
N ARG A 74 0.05 -14.33 -2.12
CA ARG A 74 -1.28 -14.95 -1.95
C ARG A 74 -2.03 -14.48 -0.69
N GLN A 75 -1.34 -14.05 0.36
CA GLN A 75 -1.99 -13.52 1.57
C GLN A 75 -2.49 -12.08 1.38
N PHE A 76 -2.15 -11.40 0.29
CA PHE A 76 -2.48 -9.99 0.10
C PHE A 76 -3.98 -9.64 0.21
N PRO A 77 -4.96 -10.44 -0.28
CA PRO A 77 -6.39 -10.14 -0.07
C PRO A 77 -6.79 -10.11 1.41
N ARG A 78 -6.07 -10.84 2.26
CA ARG A 78 -6.32 -10.79 3.70
C ARG A 78 -5.84 -9.48 4.30
N PHE A 79 -4.75 -8.91 3.79
CA PHE A 79 -4.23 -7.63 4.27
C PHE A 79 -5.23 -6.52 4.00
N THR A 80 -5.86 -6.52 2.82
CA THR A 80 -6.81 -5.48 2.42
C THR A 80 -8.06 -5.46 3.32
N TYR A 81 -8.41 -6.59 3.94
CA TYR A 81 -9.52 -6.70 4.88
C TYR A 81 -9.09 -6.46 6.34
N ASP A 82 -8.06 -7.18 6.81
CA ASP A 82 -7.64 -7.16 8.22
C ASP A 82 -6.88 -5.88 8.58
N GLU A 83 -6.03 -5.36 7.68
CA GLU A 83 -5.18 -4.22 7.97
C GLU A 83 -4.85 -3.40 6.70
N PRO A 84 -5.80 -2.59 6.18
CA PRO A 84 -5.63 -1.83 4.93
C PRO A 84 -4.35 -0.98 4.91
N ALA A 85 -3.97 -0.45 6.08
CA ALA A 85 -2.71 0.27 6.23
C ALA A 85 -1.49 -0.57 5.81
N SER A 86 -1.37 -1.80 6.30
CA SER A 86 -0.30 -2.71 5.87
C SER A 86 -0.43 -3.11 4.41
N ALA A 87 -1.66 -3.25 3.89
CA ALA A 87 -1.90 -3.59 2.49
C ALA A 87 -1.29 -2.57 1.53
N VAL A 88 -1.50 -1.28 1.77
CA VAL A 88 -0.92 -0.26 0.89
C VAL A 88 0.62 -0.28 0.95
N ASN A 89 1.22 -0.54 2.12
CA ASN A 89 2.69 -0.61 2.27
C ASN A 89 3.26 -1.82 1.53
N ALA A 90 2.59 -2.96 1.65
CA ALA A 90 2.92 -4.17 0.92
C ALA A 90 2.84 -3.92 -0.60
N ALA A 91 1.78 -3.28 -1.09
CA ALA A 91 1.59 -3.03 -2.52
C ALA A 91 2.70 -2.16 -3.12
N PHE A 92 3.00 -0.99 -2.52
CA PHE A 92 4.12 -0.17 -2.99
C PHE A 92 5.46 -0.90 -2.89
N GLY A 93 5.70 -1.63 -1.79
CA GLY A 93 6.94 -2.39 -1.59
C GLY A 93 7.14 -3.44 -2.68
N ARG A 94 6.12 -4.26 -2.93
CA ARG A 94 6.17 -5.35 -3.92
C ARG A 94 6.30 -4.81 -5.34
N LEU A 95 5.59 -3.73 -5.69
CA LEU A 95 5.67 -3.18 -7.05
C LEU A 95 7.01 -2.47 -7.32
N ARG A 96 7.54 -1.72 -6.34
CA ARG A 96 8.84 -1.03 -6.48
C ARG A 96 10.05 -1.96 -6.36
N MET A 97 9.91 -3.08 -5.64
CA MET A 97 10.95 -4.07 -5.43
C MET A 97 10.43 -5.49 -5.74
N PRO A 98 10.19 -5.80 -7.04
CA PRO A 98 9.38 -6.94 -7.49
C PRO A 98 10.15 -8.25 -7.55
N TRP A 99 11.06 -8.50 -6.60
CA TRP A 99 11.77 -9.77 -6.56
C TRP A 99 10.79 -10.94 -6.41
N ARG A 100 10.88 -11.91 -7.32
CA ARG A 100 9.97 -13.07 -7.44
C ARG A 100 8.47 -12.71 -7.45
N LEU A 101 8.12 -11.53 -7.95
CA LEU A 101 6.71 -11.14 -8.10
C LEU A 101 6.15 -11.68 -9.42
N GLU A 102 5.12 -12.50 -9.34
CA GLU A 102 4.42 -13.01 -10.53
C GLU A 102 3.43 -11.99 -11.09
N ALA A 103 3.14 -12.10 -12.39
CA ALA A 103 2.26 -11.16 -13.09
C ALA A 103 0.84 -11.09 -12.51
N ALA A 104 0.29 -12.23 -12.08
CA ALA A 104 -1.03 -12.28 -11.45
C ALA A 104 -1.08 -11.47 -10.15
N TYR A 105 -0.09 -11.65 -9.27
CA TYR A 105 0.00 -10.90 -8.03
C TYR A 105 0.35 -9.43 -8.25
N ARG A 106 1.22 -9.11 -9.23
CA ARG A 106 1.46 -7.72 -9.66
C ARG A 106 0.14 -7.00 -9.99
N THR A 107 -0.69 -7.63 -10.81
CA THR A 107 -1.99 -7.07 -11.21
C THR A 107 -2.86 -6.80 -10.00
N GLN A 108 -2.87 -7.70 -9.02
CA GLN A 108 -3.61 -7.53 -7.78
C GLN A 108 -3.14 -6.31 -6.97
N TYR A 109 -1.82 -6.09 -6.86
CA TYR A 109 -1.27 -4.92 -6.18
C TYR A 109 -1.57 -3.61 -6.92
N GLU A 110 -1.44 -3.60 -8.24
CA GLU A 110 -1.74 -2.43 -9.10
C GLU A 110 -3.22 -2.06 -9.01
N GLN A 111 -4.11 -3.05 -9.13
CA GLN A 111 -5.55 -2.86 -9.00
C GLN A 111 -5.92 -2.30 -7.64
N TYR A 112 -5.38 -2.85 -6.55
CA TYR A 112 -5.65 -2.35 -5.21
C TYR A 112 -5.22 -0.88 -5.04
N LEU A 113 -3.99 -0.52 -5.46
CA LEU A 113 -3.54 0.88 -5.37
C LEU A 113 -4.39 1.83 -6.22
N ARG A 114 -4.89 1.36 -7.35
CA ARG A 114 -5.76 2.13 -8.24
C ARG A 114 -7.13 2.36 -7.63
N GLU A 115 -7.78 1.30 -7.16
CA GLU A 115 -9.10 1.36 -6.52
C GLU A 115 -9.07 2.23 -5.25
N GLU A 116 -8.01 2.11 -4.45
CA GLU A 116 -7.84 2.91 -3.22
C GLU A 116 -7.22 4.29 -3.46
N SER A 117 -6.93 4.67 -4.71
CA SER A 117 -6.32 5.96 -5.02
C SER A 117 -7.06 7.20 -4.46
N PRO A 118 -8.42 7.24 -4.38
CA PRO A 118 -9.12 8.36 -3.75
C PRO A 118 -8.84 8.52 -2.26
N THR A 119 -8.47 7.42 -1.58
CA THR A 119 -8.09 7.43 -0.16
C THR A 119 -6.58 7.66 0.01
N ILE A 120 -5.78 6.97 -0.80
CA ILE A 120 -4.31 6.96 -0.71
C ILE A 120 -3.71 8.32 -1.07
N LEU A 121 -4.14 8.91 -2.19
CA LEU A 121 -3.50 10.09 -2.75
C LEU A 121 -3.64 11.33 -1.84
N PRO A 122 -4.84 11.68 -1.32
CA PRO A 122 -4.98 12.77 -0.35
C PRO A 122 -4.13 12.58 0.92
N ARG A 123 -3.94 11.35 1.38
CA ARG A 123 -3.10 11.03 2.56
C ARG A 123 -1.62 11.18 2.26
N LEU A 124 -1.16 10.73 1.08
CA LEU A 124 0.23 10.91 0.66
C LEU A 124 0.59 12.39 0.55
N LEU A 125 -0.32 13.24 0.06
CA LEU A 125 -0.13 14.69 -0.02
C LEU A 125 -0.04 15.35 1.35
N ARG A 126 -0.81 14.88 2.34
CA ARG A 126 -0.69 15.36 3.73
C ARG A 126 0.61 14.88 4.39
N ALA A 127 1.13 13.72 3.99
CA ALA A 127 2.40 13.17 4.47
C ALA A 127 2.51 13.21 6.01
N GLU A 128 3.64 13.67 6.55
CA GLU A 128 3.90 13.77 7.99
C GLU A 128 2.97 14.74 8.75
N ARG A 129 2.17 15.55 8.04
CA ARG A 129 1.17 16.43 8.67
C ARG A 129 -0.04 15.66 9.17
N GLU A 130 -0.20 14.41 8.74
CA GLU A 130 -1.25 13.53 9.22
C GLU A 130 -0.78 12.73 10.44
N ALA A 131 -1.66 12.63 11.45
CA ALA A 131 -1.35 11.92 12.67
C ALA A 131 -0.96 10.46 12.36
N ARG A 132 0.14 10.01 12.97
CA ARG A 132 0.64 8.63 12.77
C ARG A 132 -0.34 7.57 13.29
N PHE A 133 -1.16 7.94 14.27
CA PHE A 133 -2.18 7.10 14.84
C PHE A 133 -3.53 7.80 14.72
N GLY A 134 -4.56 7.05 14.40
CA GLY A 134 -5.93 7.55 14.48
C GLY A 134 -6.44 7.64 15.91
N PRO A 135 -7.69 8.10 16.09
CA PRO A 135 -8.28 8.30 17.41
C PRO A 135 -8.35 7.03 18.27
N GLU A 136 -8.40 5.86 17.63
CA GLU A 136 -8.49 4.55 18.29
C GLU A 136 -7.11 3.87 18.41
N GLY A 137 -6.03 4.61 18.14
CA GLY A 137 -4.66 4.09 18.19
C GLY A 137 -4.27 3.27 16.96
N GLU A 138 -5.12 3.20 15.93
CA GLU A 138 -4.83 2.47 14.70
C GLU A 138 -3.70 3.14 13.92
N LEU A 139 -2.75 2.34 13.43
CA LEU A 139 -1.61 2.85 12.69
C LEU A 139 -2.07 3.40 11.33
N ARG A 140 -1.82 4.68 11.07
CA ARG A 140 -2.04 5.26 9.74
C ARG A 140 -0.86 4.95 8.82
N TRP A 141 -1.18 4.38 7.67
CA TRP A 141 -0.24 4.10 6.59
C TRP A 141 0.17 5.41 5.91
N ILE A 142 1.11 6.16 6.46
CA ILE A 142 1.66 7.30 5.75
C ILE A 142 3.17 7.28 5.94
N PRO A 143 3.98 7.36 4.87
CA PRO A 143 5.39 7.62 5.03
C PRO A 143 5.58 8.87 5.87
N GLN A 144 6.21 8.71 7.04
CA GLN A 144 6.62 9.84 7.89
C GLN A 144 7.90 10.50 7.32
N ASN A 145 7.98 10.59 5.99
CA ASN A 145 9.10 11.12 5.24
C ASN A 145 8.57 11.70 3.91
N PRO A 146 8.69 13.02 3.69
CA PRO A 146 8.09 13.70 2.53
C PRO A 146 8.66 13.21 1.20
N THR A 147 9.95 12.89 1.12
CA THR A 147 10.57 12.32 -0.09
C THR A 147 9.92 10.99 -0.46
N ARG A 148 9.64 10.13 0.53
CA ARG A 148 8.95 8.86 0.27
C ARG A 148 7.51 9.04 -0.17
N SER A 149 6.84 10.11 0.28
CA SER A 149 5.48 10.43 -0.17
C SER A 149 5.48 10.89 -1.63
N ASP A 150 6.35 11.83 -2.01
CA ASP A 150 6.49 12.27 -3.42
C ASP A 150 6.85 11.09 -4.33
N GLU A 151 7.83 10.25 -3.96
CA GLU A 151 8.16 9.05 -4.74
C GLU A 151 6.95 8.12 -4.97
N ARG A 152 6.04 8.01 -3.99
CA ARG A 152 4.82 7.21 -4.13
C ARG A 152 3.79 7.88 -5.03
N ILE A 153 3.63 9.19 -4.92
CA ILE A 153 2.72 9.97 -5.79
C ILE A 153 3.19 9.87 -7.25
N ARG A 154 4.48 10.11 -7.50
CA ARG A 154 5.11 9.96 -8.81
C ARG A 154 4.94 8.54 -9.35
N PHE A 155 5.19 7.52 -8.52
CA PHE A 155 4.99 6.13 -8.89
C PHE A 155 3.54 5.86 -9.34
N MET A 156 2.54 6.36 -8.60
CA MET A 156 1.13 6.20 -8.98
C MET A 156 0.81 6.90 -10.31
N MET A 157 1.36 8.09 -10.56
CA MET A 157 1.19 8.79 -11.85
C MET A 157 1.83 7.99 -12.99
N ASP A 158 3.09 7.59 -12.85
CA ASP A 158 3.85 6.90 -13.90
C ASP A 158 3.23 5.56 -14.30
N HIS A 159 2.60 4.87 -13.34
CA HIS A 159 1.94 3.57 -13.54
C HIS A 159 0.43 3.68 -13.76
N GLN A 160 -0.11 4.90 -13.90
CA GLN A 160 -1.53 5.16 -14.14
C GLN A 160 -2.45 4.50 -13.09
N LEU A 161 -2.04 4.59 -11.83
CA LEU A 161 -2.73 4.03 -10.66
C LEU A 161 -3.60 5.07 -9.95
N ILE A 162 -3.91 6.20 -10.58
CA ILE A 162 -4.79 7.23 -10.03
C ILE A 162 -6.09 7.19 -10.83
N LEU A 163 -7.22 6.97 -10.17
CA LEU A 163 -8.55 7.10 -10.76
C LEU A 163 -8.93 8.56 -10.94
N GLU A 164 -9.80 8.84 -11.91
CA GLU A 164 -10.27 10.20 -12.18
C GLU A 164 -10.96 10.82 -10.95
N GLU A 165 -11.76 10.05 -10.23
CA GLU A 165 -12.45 10.48 -9.01
C GLU A 165 -11.50 10.83 -7.85
N ALA A 166 -10.24 10.37 -7.90
CA ALA A 166 -9.22 10.74 -6.91
C ALA A 166 -8.63 12.14 -7.15
N ILE A 167 -8.79 12.70 -8.35
CA ILE A 167 -8.14 13.95 -8.76
C ILE A 167 -8.69 15.14 -7.96
N GLN A 168 -10.01 15.33 -7.92
CA GLN A 168 -10.59 16.50 -7.26
C GLN A 168 -10.29 16.52 -5.74
N PRO A 169 -10.50 15.42 -4.98
CA PRO A 169 -10.12 15.38 -3.57
C PRO A 169 -8.64 15.71 -3.35
N ALA A 170 -7.75 15.23 -4.23
CA ALA A 170 -6.32 15.52 -4.15
C ALA A 170 -5.98 16.99 -4.43
N LEU A 171 -6.64 17.63 -5.41
CA LEU A 171 -6.48 19.06 -5.69
C LEU A 171 -7.00 19.93 -4.53
N ASP A 172 -8.07 19.50 -3.85
CA ASP A 172 -8.57 20.18 -2.65
C ASP A 172 -7.50 20.16 -1.54
N VAL A 173 -6.82 19.02 -1.33
CA VAL A 173 -5.68 18.94 -0.40
C VAL A 173 -4.55 19.87 -0.84
N CYS A 174 -4.19 19.88 -2.12
CA CYS A 174 -3.11 20.74 -2.60
C CYS A 174 -3.44 22.22 -2.35
N THR A 175 -4.70 22.61 -2.49
CA THR A 175 -5.17 23.96 -2.21
C THR A 175 -5.08 24.29 -0.72
N GLU A 176 -5.57 23.38 0.14
CA GLU A 176 -5.47 23.47 1.60
C GLU A 176 -4.02 23.67 2.06
N LEU A 177 -3.10 22.90 1.48
CA LEU A 177 -1.68 22.89 1.86
C LEU A 177 -0.82 23.92 1.12
N GLN A 178 -1.41 24.67 0.18
CA GLN A 178 -0.72 25.56 -0.77
C GLN A 178 0.40 24.86 -1.58
N ASP A 179 0.18 23.59 -1.93
CA ASP A 179 1.11 22.75 -2.68
C ASP A 179 0.89 22.91 -4.19
N VAL A 180 1.50 23.95 -4.75
CA VAL A 180 1.38 24.29 -6.18
C VAL A 180 2.07 23.28 -7.10
N GLU A 181 3.09 22.56 -6.59
CA GLU A 181 3.84 21.59 -7.40
C GLU A 181 2.99 20.36 -7.67
N HIS A 182 2.45 19.72 -6.62
CA HIS A 182 1.59 18.56 -6.79
C HIS A 182 0.28 18.91 -7.52
N ALA A 183 -0.29 20.10 -7.29
CA ALA A 183 -1.45 20.56 -8.04
C ALA A 183 -1.18 20.60 -9.56
N ALA A 184 -0.04 21.15 -9.98
CA ALA A 184 0.34 21.21 -11.38
C ALA A 184 0.54 19.81 -11.99
N LEU A 185 1.19 18.90 -11.25
CA LEU A 185 1.39 17.50 -11.69
C LEU A 185 0.04 16.78 -11.87
N LEU A 186 -0.87 16.92 -10.93
CA LEU A 186 -2.20 16.29 -10.98
C LEU A 186 -3.05 16.85 -12.13
N MET A 187 -3.02 18.16 -12.36
CA MET A 187 -3.70 18.78 -13.51
C MET A 187 -3.14 18.28 -14.84
N ASN A 188 -1.83 18.12 -14.94
CA ASN A 188 -1.20 17.58 -16.14
C ASN A 188 -1.56 16.10 -16.36
N TYR A 189 -1.54 15.30 -15.29
CA TYR A 189 -1.95 13.90 -15.32
C TYR A 189 -3.41 13.76 -15.76
N HIS A 190 -4.33 14.55 -15.16
CA HIS A 190 -5.74 14.53 -15.52
C HIS A 190 -5.98 14.90 -16.99
N ARG A 191 -5.29 15.94 -17.48
CA ARG A 191 -5.35 16.32 -18.91
C ARG A 191 -4.85 15.22 -19.84
N THR A 192 -3.80 14.51 -19.43
CA THR A 192 -3.17 13.49 -20.27
C THR A 192 -3.99 12.21 -20.35
N HIS A 193 -4.65 11.83 -19.25
CA HIS A 193 -5.26 10.50 -19.12
C HIS A 193 -6.80 10.50 -19.09
N PHE A 194 -7.45 11.62 -18.78
CA PHE A 194 -8.92 11.68 -18.62
C PHE A 194 -9.61 12.75 -19.46
N ALA A 195 -8.90 13.80 -19.89
CA ALA A 195 -9.52 14.80 -20.75
C ALA A 195 -9.99 14.15 -22.06
N PRO A 196 -11.20 14.46 -22.54
CA PRO A 196 -11.70 13.92 -23.79
C PRO A 196 -10.74 14.32 -24.90
N THR A 197 -10.33 13.35 -25.72
CA THR A 197 -9.61 13.65 -26.96
C THR A 197 -10.54 14.53 -27.79
N VAL A 198 -10.18 15.79 -27.98
CA VAL A 198 -10.92 16.67 -28.89
C VAL A 198 -10.85 16.01 -30.26
N SER A 199 -11.93 15.35 -30.68
CA SER A 199 -12.05 14.89 -32.06
C SER A 199 -11.92 16.14 -32.93
N ALA A 200 -10.98 16.11 -33.88
CA ALA A 200 -10.88 17.13 -34.90
C ALA A 200 -12.28 17.46 -35.43
N GLY A 201 -12.62 18.76 -35.45
CA GLY A 201 -13.96 19.26 -35.71
C GLY A 201 -14.54 18.79 -37.06
N PRO A 202 -15.85 18.98 -37.27
CA PRO A 202 -16.54 18.47 -38.45
C PRO A 202 -15.89 19.02 -39.72
N GLU A 203 -15.65 18.12 -40.68
CA GLU A 203 -15.25 18.48 -42.04
C GLU A 203 -16.21 19.56 -42.56
N LEU A 204 -15.63 20.66 -43.04
CA LEU A 204 -16.33 21.72 -43.76
C LEU A 204 -17.17 21.07 -44.86
N PHE A 205 -18.49 21.06 -44.69
CA PHE A 205 -19.40 20.87 -45.82
C PHE A 205 -19.29 22.13 -46.68
N GLU A 206 -18.51 22.03 -47.76
CA GLU A 206 -18.56 23.00 -48.85
C GLU A 206 -19.97 22.96 -49.47
N LEU A 207 -20.60 24.14 -49.57
CA LEU A 207 -21.80 24.42 -50.35
C LEU A 207 -21.39 25.01 -51.70
#